data_AF-A0A2G9Y0L3-F1
#
_entry.id   AF-A0A2G9Y0L3-F1
#
_cell.length_a   1.000
_cell.length_b   1.000
_cell.length_c   1.000
_cell.angle_alpha   90.00
_cell.angle_beta   90.00
_cell.angle_gamma   90.00
#
_symmetry.space_group_name_H-M   'P 1'
#
loop_
_entity.id
_entity.type
_entity.pdbx_description
1 polymer ?
#
loop_
_entity_poly.entity_id
_entity_poly.type
_entity_poly.pdbx_seq_one_letter_code
_entity_poly.pdbx_strand_id
1 'polypeptide(L)' 'MALTVPKLIEKARKEISELTGLELSSTVGALKDEKGWHITVELIEKHSTPDQMDILASYEAVM' A
#
# COMPACT_ATOMS: atom_id res chain seq x y z
N MET A 1 3.18 20.88 9.50
CA MET A 1 3.40 19.73 10.40
C MET A 1 4.13 18.67 9.62
N ALA A 2 5.26 18.14 10.11
CA ALA A 2 5.92 17.02 9.45
C ALA A 2 4.99 15.79 9.52
N LEU A 3 4.74 15.15 8.38
CA LEU A 3 4.04 13.87 8.35
C LEU A 3 4.96 12.81 8.96
N THR A 4 4.45 12.08 9.94
CA THR A 4 5.13 10.93 10.52
C THR A 4 4.94 9.72 9.61
N VAL A 5 5.87 8.77 9.63
CA VAL A 5 5.81 7.54 8.80
C VAL A 5 4.45 6.82 8.90
N PRO A 6 3.83 6.65 10.08
CA PRO A 6 2.49 6.05 10.17
C PRO A 6 1.42 6.81 9.38
N LYS A 7 1.45 8.15 9.40
CA LYS A 7 0.49 8.96 8.63
C LYS A 7 0.72 8.87 7.13
N LEU A 8 1.97 8.72 6.70
CA LEU A 8 2.30 8.48 5.28
C LEU A 8 1.78 7.11 4.83
N ILE A 9 1.91 6.09 5.68
CA ILE A 9 1.35 4.75 5.42
C ILE A 9 -0.18 4.82 5.30
N GLU A 10 -0.87 5.45 6.26
CA GLU A 10 -2.33 5.61 6.20
C GLU A 10 -2.78 6.36 4.94
N LYS A 11 -2.04 7.41 4.55
CA LYS A 11 -2.32 8.18 3.35
C LYS A 11 -2.12 7.35 2.08
N ALA A 12 -0.98 6.64 1.95
CA ALA A 12 -0.69 5.79 0.79
C ALA A 12 -1.72 4.67 0.63
N ARG A 13 -2.09 4.02 1.74
CA ARG A 13 -3.17 3.02 1.79
C ARG A 13 -4.46 3.56 1.20
N LYS A 14 -4.89 4.72 1.67
CA LYS A 14 -6.13 5.37 1.23
C LYS A 14 -6.06 5.73 -0.26
N GLU A 15 -5.02 6.44 -0.68
CA GLU A 15 -4.92 6.93 -2.06
C GLU A 15 -4.83 5.77 -3.08
N ILE A 16 -4.07 4.71 -2.77
CA ILE A 16 -3.94 3.56 -3.66
C ILE A 16 -5.24 2.76 -3.73
N SER A 17 -5.91 2.53 -2.60
CA SER A 17 -7.21 1.83 -2.58
C SER A 17 -8.29 2.64 -3.30
N GLU A 18 -8.35 3.96 -3.10
CA GLU A 18 -9.29 4.84 -3.82
C GLU A 18 -9.02 4.89 -5.33
N LEU A 19 -7.76 4.87 -5.75
CA LEU A 19 -7.37 4.89 -7.16
C LEU A 19 -7.65 3.56 -7.88
N THR A 20 -7.36 2.44 -7.22
CA THR A 20 -7.45 1.11 -7.83
C THR A 20 -8.82 0.45 -7.63
N GLY A 21 -9.57 0.87 -6.59
CA GLY A 21 -10.79 0.20 -6.14
C GLY A 21 -10.53 -1.16 -5.48
N LEU A 22 -9.27 -1.53 -5.23
CA LEU A 22 -8.90 -2.81 -4.64
C LEU A 22 -8.88 -2.76 -3.12
N GLU A 23 -9.09 -3.92 -2.50
CA GLU A 23 -9.02 -4.10 -1.05
C GLU A 23 -7.56 -4.18 -0.60
N LEU A 24 -7.25 -3.53 0.52
CA LEU A 24 -5.93 -3.61 1.14
C LEU A 24 -5.73 -4.97 1.81
N SER A 25 -4.66 -5.66 1.43
CA SER A 25 -4.19 -6.85 2.12
C SER A 25 -3.28 -6.46 3.29
N SER A 26 -2.14 -5.79 2.99
CA SER A 26 -1.13 -5.46 3.99
C SER A 26 -0.25 -4.27 3.58
N THR A 27 0.62 -3.82 4.47
CA THR A 27 1.72 -2.89 4.15
C THR A 27 3.04 -3.60 4.29
N VAL A 28 3.84 -3.52 3.24
CA VAL A 28 5.08 -4.29 3.10
C VAL A 28 6.28 -3.48 3.56
N GLY A 29 6.28 -2.16 3.36
CA GLY A 29 7.45 -1.37 3.69
C GLY A 29 7.25 0.15 3.62
N ALA A 30 8.16 0.84 4.30
CA ALA A 30 8.36 2.28 4.20
C ALA A 30 9.87 2.55 4.13
N LEU A 31 10.33 3.07 3.00
CA LEU A 31 11.74 3.41 2.78
C LEU A 31 11.85 4.88 2.40
N LYS A 32 12.88 5.56 2.93
CA LYS A 32 13.16 6.95 2.55
C LYS A 32 14.41 7.01 1.67
N ASP A 33 14.30 7.65 0.51
CA ASP A 33 15.43 7.94 -0.37
C ASP A 33 15.49 9.44 -0.72
N GLU A 34 16.25 9.78 -1.76
CA GLU A 34 16.42 11.16 -2.26
C GLU A 34 15.14 11.76 -2.87
N LYS A 35 14.19 10.93 -3.32
CA LYS A 35 12.92 11.33 -3.95
C LYS A 35 11.78 11.47 -2.95
N GLY A 36 11.87 10.84 -1.78
CA GLY A 36 10.86 10.95 -0.73
C GLY A 36 10.69 9.66 0.07
N TRP A 37 9.52 9.51 0.67
CA TRP A 37 9.11 8.26 1.28
C TRP A 37 8.41 7.37 0.25
N HIS A 38 8.98 6.20 0.04
CA HIS A 38 8.42 5.10 -0.73
C HIS A 38 7.65 4.20 0.20
N ILE A 39 6.33 4.20 0.06
CA ILE A 39 5.45 3.32 0.83
C ILE A 39 4.98 2.20 -0.07
N THR A 40 5.31 0.96 0.28
CA THR A 40 4.90 -0.24 -0.43
C THR A 40 3.71 -0.89 0.27
N VAL A 41 2.62 -1.09 -0.46
CA VAL A 41 1.39 -1.73 0.02
C VAL A 41 1.01 -2.90 -0.87
N GLU A 42 0.38 -3.91 -0.28
CA GLU A 42 -0.20 -5.06 -0.97
C GLU A 42 -1.72 -4.94 -0.97
N LEU A 43 -2.32 -5.12 -2.14
CA LEU A 43 -3.76 -5.15 -2.34
C LEU A 43 -4.18 -6.49 -2.92
N ILE A 44 -5.42 -6.89 -2.65
CA ILE A 44 -6.01 -8.10 -3.20
C ILE A 44 -6.52 -7.77 -4.59
N GLU A 45 -5.86 -8.31 -5.62
CA GLU A 45 -6.30 -8.19 -7.01
C GLU A 45 -7.42 -9.19 -7.32
N LYS A 46 -7.34 -10.38 -6.71
CA LYS A 46 -8.36 -11.41 -6.87
C LYS A 46 -8.45 -12.29 -5.64
N HIS A 47 -9.67 -12.40 -5.11
CA HIS A 47 -10.01 -13.34 -4.06
C HIS A 47 -10.09 -14.77 -4.60
N SER A 48 -9.50 -15.72 -3.87
CA SER A 48 -9.51 -17.14 -4.15
C SER A 48 -10.03 -17.90 -2.94
N THR A 49 -10.51 -19.13 -3.15
CA THR A 49 -10.85 -20.03 -2.04
C THR A 49 -9.91 -21.22 -2.07
N PRO A 50 -9.09 -21.45 -1.04
CA PRO A 50 -9.01 -20.70 0.24
C PRO A 50 -8.30 -19.34 0.10
N ASP A 51 -8.58 -18.41 1.00
CA ASP A 51 -8.07 -17.01 1.01
C ASP A 51 -6.53 -16.91 0.96
N GLN A 52 -5.82 -17.96 1.39
CA GLN A 52 -4.35 -18.04 1.29
C GLN A 52 -3.83 -18.12 -0.16
N MET A 53 -4.72 -18.32 -1.13
CA MET A 53 -4.42 -18.36 -2.57
C MET A 53 -4.87 -17.06 -3.27
N ASP A 54 -5.16 -16.00 -2.52
CA ASP A 54 -5.42 -14.68 -3.08
C ASP A 54 -4.26 -14.21 -3.95
N ILE A 55 -4.61 -13.58 -5.06
CA ILE A 55 -3.62 -12.91 -5.91
C ILE A 55 -3.45 -11.51 -5.35
N LEU A 56 -2.22 -11.21 -4.92
CA LEU A 56 -1.84 -9.91 -4.39
C LEU A 56 -1.11 -9.09 -5.44
N ALA A 57 -1.39 -7.79 -5.45
CA ALA A 57 -0.69 -6.80 -6.25
C ALA A 57 0.05 -5.83 -5.31
N SER A 58 1.34 -5.62 -5.59
CA SER A 58 2.18 -4.69 -4.83
C SER A 58 2.23 -3.35 -5.53
N TYR A 59 1.94 -2.29 -4.77
CA TYR A 59 1.98 -0.91 -5.24
C TYR A 59 2.96 -0.10 -4.41
N GLU A 60 3.56 0.90 -5.05
CA GLU A 60 4.45 1.86 -4.42
C GLU A 60 3.90 3.27 -4.63
N ALA A 61 3.81 4.04 -3.55
CA ALA A 61 3.55 5.48 -3.61
C ALA A 61 4.77 6.25 -3.11
N VAL A 62 5.18 7.25 -3.88
CA VAL A 62 6.25 8.18 -3.53
C VAL A 62 5.63 9.45 -2.94
N MET A 63 6.04 9.80 -1.71
CA MET A 63 5.45 10.89 -0.90
C MET A 63 6.49 11.89 -0.38
#